data_AF-A0A1U7GB06-F1
#
_entry.id   AF-A0A1U7GB06-F1
#
_cell.length_a   1.000
_cell.length_b   1.000
_cell.length_c   1.000
_cell.angle_alpha   90.00
_cell.angle_beta   90.00
_cell.angle_gamma   90.00
#
_symmetry.space_group_name_H-M   'P 1'
#
loop_
_entity.id
_entity.type
_entity.pdbx_description
1 polymer ?
#
loop_
_entity_poly.entity_id
_entity_poly.type
_entity_poly.pdbx_seq_one_letter_code
_entity_poly.pdbx_strand_id
1 'polypeptide(L)'
;MKIQFSCPFCKKPYSVDAALAGRKGRCKDCGTVMPIPAAPEAAPKPAAARPVAAKPAAPSGAISSPPKPRPTPAPDPTPRGEVDDPYGLADEPVSASPMTIRPDMLADDEGGGSPLPRGGGGKPGPGKKKKKKRGVDEGAWGVPIRNAAIGLMGIVLTIGSAMKYIRRAGLGDSTVGVYLGNGNLAMSLLAATLCAVSIVGAIVSYSRGNRTAFRADNTGGFAAWGLSSLASMTVAFFFLTGFLGFSWSRMAALDASLSATEQAPLAAYEDMVGSMVQYQQRLAGVMESLGTAQGLDAFMEINMLQGEGRMLEARSRAMPPPTREQVRQLFAKYGAAYGEALGRVARASRDALGRLPADPNSPPGKSMKEAVDTATQYEESYRQAYPEGSTDSTGWYFAVFSKDAGRGFGAAPGAGPAPGPSPTPPSSSDAPPAPAPGQLPPDMQQELERFQRESQNP
;
A
#
# COMPACT_ATOMS: atom_id res chain seq x y z
N MET A 1 -38.99 14.48 -16.75
CA MET A 1 -38.73 15.62 -15.84
C MET A 1 -37.23 15.68 -15.58
N LYS A 2 -36.66 16.86 -15.30
CA LYS A 2 -35.21 16.99 -15.01
C LYS A 2 -34.99 17.25 -13.52
N ILE A 3 -34.02 16.58 -12.92
CA ILE A 3 -33.58 16.79 -11.52
C ILE A 3 -32.38 17.74 -11.58
N GLN A 4 -32.43 18.83 -10.80
CA GLN A 4 -31.31 19.76 -10.65
C GLN A 4 -30.65 19.55 -9.28
N PHE A 5 -29.34 19.37 -9.26
CA PHE A 5 -28.56 19.23 -8.03
C PHE A 5 -27.12 19.71 -8.26
N SER A 6 -26.39 20.06 -7.20
CA SER A 6 -25.00 20.52 -7.31
C SER A 6 -24.01 19.39 -7.03
N CYS A 7 -22.91 19.35 -7.79
CA CYS A 7 -21.83 18.38 -7.52
C CYS A 7 -21.18 18.65 -6.15
N PRO A 8 -20.99 17.66 -5.26
CA PRO A 8 -20.44 17.88 -3.92
C PRO A 8 -18.95 18.29 -3.95
N PHE A 9 -18.24 18.01 -5.04
CA PHE A 9 -16.83 18.36 -5.20
C PHE A 9 -16.62 19.74 -5.81
N CYS A 10 -17.13 19.96 -7.04
CA CYS A 10 -16.89 21.22 -7.76
C CYS A 10 -17.99 22.28 -7.58
N LYS A 11 -19.08 21.96 -6.87
CA LYS A 11 -20.23 22.84 -6.57
C LYS A 11 -20.98 23.41 -7.78
N LYS A 12 -20.66 22.96 -8.99
CA LYS A 12 -21.37 23.37 -10.21
C LYS A 12 -22.76 22.72 -10.27
N PRO A 13 -23.80 23.47 -10.71
CA PRO A 13 -25.15 22.94 -10.87
C PRO A 13 -25.20 21.94 -12.02
N TYR A 14 -25.97 20.88 -11.83
CA TYR A 14 -26.07 19.77 -12.76
C TYR A 14 -27.54 19.41 -12.99
N SER A 15 -27.90 19.13 -14.25
CA SER A 15 -29.27 18.75 -14.63
C SER A 15 -29.25 17.42 -15.35
N VAL A 16 -29.98 16.44 -14.79
CA VAL A 16 -30.07 15.07 -15.32
C VAL A 16 -31.52 14.65 -15.47
N ASP A 17 -31.76 13.64 -16.32
CA ASP A 17 -33.07 13.04 -16.49
C ASP A 17 -33.52 12.32 -15.20
N ALA A 18 -34.81 12.41 -14.86
CA ALA A 18 -35.40 11.69 -13.75
C ALA A 18 -35.24 10.16 -13.86
N ALA A 19 -35.05 9.60 -15.05
CA ALA A 19 -34.74 8.17 -15.23
C ALA A 19 -33.42 7.74 -14.58
N LEU A 20 -32.54 8.69 -14.25
CA LEU A 20 -31.25 8.46 -13.60
C LEU A 20 -31.28 8.70 -12.08
N ALA A 21 -32.43 9.04 -11.48
CA ALA A 21 -32.55 9.19 -10.03
C ALA A 21 -32.13 7.90 -9.31
N GLY A 22 -31.34 8.04 -8.24
CA GLY A 22 -30.82 6.92 -7.46
C GLY A 22 -29.65 6.16 -8.10
N ARG A 23 -29.26 6.47 -9.35
CA ARG A 23 -28.08 5.86 -10.00
C ARG A 23 -26.81 6.66 -9.75
N LYS A 24 -25.64 6.03 -9.95
CA LYS A 24 -24.33 6.70 -9.94
C LYS A 24 -24.08 7.40 -11.28
N GLY A 25 -23.82 8.71 -11.25
CA GLY A 25 -23.48 9.52 -12.42
C GLY A 25 -22.07 10.12 -12.30
N ARG A 26 -21.46 10.49 -13.43
CA ARG A 26 -20.16 11.19 -13.47
C ARG A 26 -20.37 12.68 -13.77
N CYS A 27 -19.72 13.55 -12.99
CA CYS A 27 -19.74 15.00 -13.22
C CYS A 27 -18.99 15.36 -14.52
N LYS A 28 -19.59 16.14 -15.42
CA LYS A 28 -18.94 16.60 -16.67
C LYS A 28 -17.77 17.55 -16.45
N ASP A 29 -17.75 18.27 -15.33
CA ASP A 29 -16.71 19.27 -15.06
C ASP A 29 -15.48 18.67 -14.38
N CYS A 30 -15.67 17.89 -13.30
CA CYS A 30 -14.56 17.37 -12.50
C CYS A 30 -14.33 15.85 -12.63
N GLY A 31 -15.21 15.12 -13.33
CA GLY A 31 -15.09 13.68 -13.53
C GLY A 31 -15.39 12.80 -12.32
N THR A 32 -15.76 13.38 -11.17
CA THR A 32 -16.09 12.60 -9.97
C THR A 32 -17.39 11.83 -10.15
N VAL A 33 -17.42 10.58 -9.67
CA VAL A 33 -18.62 9.73 -9.67
C VAL A 33 -19.41 10.01 -8.39
N MET A 34 -20.67 10.41 -8.53
CA MET A 34 -21.55 10.81 -7.43
C MET A 34 -22.95 10.18 -7.58
N PRO A 35 -23.64 9.86 -6.46
CA PRO A 35 -25.03 9.40 -6.51
C PRO A 35 -25.96 10.56 -6.93
N ILE A 36 -26.89 10.27 -7.85
CA ILE A 36 -27.94 11.22 -8.25
C ILE A 36 -29.08 11.11 -7.22
N PRO A 37 -29.51 12.23 -6.59
CA PRO A 37 -30.61 12.19 -5.62
C PRO A 37 -31.85 11.49 -6.20
N ALA A 38 -32.49 10.64 -5.40
CA ALA A 38 -33.77 10.07 -5.77
C ALA A 38 -34.77 11.22 -5.98
N ALA A 39 -35.62 11.10 -7.01
CA ALA A 39 -36.72 12.03 -7.15
C ALA A 39 -37.56 11.95 -5.86
N PRO A 40 -38.00 13.08 -5.28
CA PRO A 40 -38.89 13.04 -4.13
C PRO A 40 -40.09 12.20 -4.52
N GLU A 41 -40.21 11.03 -3.88
CA GLU A 41 -41.32 10.12 -4.11
C GLU A 41 -42.58 10.92 -3.79
N ALA A 42 -43.45 11.07 -4.79
CA ALA A 42 -44.66 11.87 -4.65
C ALA A 42 -45.38 11.37 -3.41
N ALA A 43 -45.47 12.23 -2.39
CA ALA A 43 -45.94 11.85 -1.07
C ALA A 43 -47.23 11.02 -1.20
N PRO A 44 -47.30 9.82 -0.59
CA PRO A 44 -48.45 8.96 -0.75
C PRO A 44 -49.70 9.73 -0.34
N LYS A 45 -50.63 9.84 -1.29
CA LYS A 45 -51.92 10.51 -1.10
C LYS A 45 -52.56 9.92 0.18
N PRO A 46 -52.93 10.74 1.18
CA PRO A 46 -53.38 10.24 2.48
C PRO A 46 -54.52 9.23 2.32
N ALA A 47 -54.23 7.96 2.60
CA ALA A 47 -55.25 6.93 2.71
C ALA A 47 -56.04 7.21 4.00
N ALA A 48 -57.36 7.37 3.87
CA ALA A 48 -58.26 7.69 4.97
C ALA A 48 -58.06 6.72 6.15
N ALA A 49 -57.79 7.31 7.33
CA ALA A 49 -57.54 6.60 8.57
C ALA A 49 -58.76 5.73 8.95
N ARG A 50 -58.52 4.43 9.07
CA ARG A 50 -59.46 3.49 9.69
C ARG A 50 -59.28 3.56 11.22
N PRO A 51 -60.36 3.66 12.02
CA PRO A 51 -60.28 3.76 13.47
C PRO A 51 -59.85 2.42 14.09
N VAL A 52 -58.80 2.46 14.91
CA VAL A 52 -58.27 1.32 15.65
C VAL A 52 -59.05 1.19 16.96
N ALA A 53 -59.72 0.04 17.14
CA ALA A 53 -60.41 -0.33 18.37
C ALA A 53 -59.42 -0.64 19.50
N ALA A 54 -59.72 -0.12 20.69
CA ALA A 54 -58.93 -0.25 21.91
C ALA A 54 -58.85 -1.71 22.42
N LYS A 55 -57.67 -2.12 22.88
CA LYS A 55 -57.43 -3.40 23.56
C LYS A 55 -57.30 -3.16 25.08
N PRO A 56 -58.04 -3.89 25.94
CA PRO A 56 -57.98 -3.71 27.39
C PRO A 56 -56.73 -4.33 28.03
N ALA A 57 -56.40 -3.79 29.21
CA ALA A 57 -55.24 -4.10 30.04
C ALA A 57 -55.42 -5.30 31.00
N ALA A 58 -54.28 -5.75 31.53
CA ALA A 58 -54.01 -6.56 32.73
C ALA A 58 -53.85 -8.10 32.53
N PRO A 59 -53.18 -8.85 33.46
CA PRO A 59 -52.23 -8.46 34.51
C PRO A 59 -50.90 -9.24 34.50
N SER A 60 -50.02 -8.80 35.41
CA SER A 60 -48.81 -9.42 35.94
C SER A 60 -48.91 -10.92 36.24
N GLY A 61 -47.87 -11.69 35.90
CA GLY A 61 -47.72 -13.10 36.25
C GLY A 61 -46.31 -13.61 35.95
N ALA A 62 -45.49 -13.69 37.00
CA ALA A 62 -44.15 -14.27 36.98
C ALA A 62 -44.22 -15.80 36.88
N ILE A 63 -43.56 -16.40 35.89
CA ILE A 63 -43.10 -17.80 35.95
C ILE A 63 -41.74 -17.89 35.24
N SER A 64 -40.70 -18.16 36.04
CA SER A 64 -39.38 -18.57 35.58
C SER A 64 -39.47 -19.86 34.75
N SER A 65 -38.99 -19.81 33.52
CA SER A 65 -38.79 -21.02 32.71
C SER A 65 -37.41 -21.63 32.99
N PRO A 66 -37.29 -22.96 33.12
CA PRO A 66 -36.00 -23.63 33.26
C PRO A 66 -35.19 -23.58 31.96
N PRO A 67 -33.85 -23.67 32.03
CA PRO A 67 -32.97 -23.55 30.88
C PRO A 67 -33.16 -24.70 29.88
N LYS A 68 -33.29 -24.32 28.60
CA LYS A 68 -33.41 -25.22 27.46
C LYS A 68 -32.14 -26.08 27.32
N PRO A 69 -32.24 -27.43 27.20
CA PRO A 69 -31.07 -28.29 27.03
C PRO A 69 -30.32 -27.96 25.73
N ARG A 70 -29.00 -27.90 25.86
CA ARG A 70 -28.04 -27.63 24.79
C ARG A 70 -28.15 -28.74 23.72
N PRO A 71 -28.28 -28.40 22.42
CA PRO A 71 -28.31 -29.41 21.38
C PRO A 71 -26.95 -30.12 21.31
N THR A 72 -27.01 -31.45 21.27
CA THR A 72 -25.89 -32.37 21.07
C THR A 72 -25.18 -32.04 19.75
N PRO A 73 -23.84 -32.10 19.68
CA PRO A 73 -23.10 -31.90 18.43
C PRO A 73 -23.55 -32.90 17.36
N ALA A 74 -23.82 -32.40 16.16
CA ALA A 74 -24.08 -33.27 15.01
C ALA A 74 -22.83 -34.13 14.71
N PRO A 75 -23.00 -35.41 14.34
CA PRO A 75 -21.89 -36.26 13.95
C PRO A 75 -21.20 -35.71 12.68
N ASP A 76 -19.88 -35.88 12.65
CA ASP A 76 -19.02 -35.49 11.53
C ASP A 76 -19.55 -36.03 10.20
N PRO A 77 -19.53 -35.22 9.13
CA PRO A 77 -19.88 -35.71 7.80
C PRO A 77 -18.88 -36.78 7.38
N THR A 78 -19.43 -37.92 6.95
CA THR A 78 -18.70 -39.01 6.32
C THR A 78 -17.79 -38.49 5.18
N PRO A 79 -16.63 -39.14 4.94
CA PRO A 79 -15.73 -38.76 3.86
C PRO A 79 -16.51 -38.74 2.55
N ARG A 80 -16.56 -37.58 1.90
CA ARG A 80 -17.14 -37.47 0.56
C ARG A 80 -16.30 -38.35 -0.35
N GLY A 81 -16.96 -39.36 -0.93
CA GLY A 81 -16.40 -40.18 -1.98
C GLY A 81 -15.83 -39.31 -3.09
N GLU A 82 -14.70 -39.79 -3.59
CA GLU A 82 -13.96 -39.34 -4.76
C GLU A 82 -14.93 -38.92 -5.87
N VAL A 83 -14.93 -37.62 -6.16
CA VAL A 83 -15.73 -37.02 -7.22
C VAL A 83 -15.05 -37.40 -8.52
N ASP A 84 -15.70 -38.26 -9.30
CA ASP A 84 -15.40 -38.49 -10.72
C ASP A 84 -15.23 -37.13 -11.40
N ASP A 85 -14.01 -36.81 -11.82
CA ASP A 85 -13.67 -35.62 -12.60
C ASP A 85 -14.32 -35.73 -13.99
N PRO A 86 -15.42 -35.02 -14.26
CA PRO A 86 -16.13 -35.13 -15.53
C PRO A 86 -15.40 -34.42 -16.68
N TYR A 87 -14.21 -33.85 -16.41
CA TYR A 87 -13.37 -33.18 -17.42
C TYR A 87 -12.01 -33.85 -17.65
N GLY A 88 -11.73 -35.01 -17.03
CA GLY A 88 -10.69 -35.95 -17.46
C GLY A 88 -9.36 -35.30 -17.87
N LEU A 89 -8.78 -34.48 -16.99
CA LEU A 89 -7.53 -33.76 -17.26
C LEU A 89 -6.31 -34.39 -16.54
N ALA A 90 -6.40 -35.67 -16.20
CA ALA A 90 -5.25 -36.43 -15.73
C ALA A 90 -4.29 -36.74 -16.90
N ASP A 91 -3.17 -36.01 -16.89
CA ASP A 91 -1.81 -36.44 -17.27
C ASP A 91 -1.67 -37.34 -18.51
N GLU A 92 -1.63 -36.71 -19.70
CA GLU A 92 -0.94 -37.32 -20.84
C GLU A 92 0.59 -37.29 -20.60
N PRO A 93 1.29 -38.43 -20.62
CA PRO A 93 2.74 -38.43 -20.60
C PRO A 93 3.27 -37.81 -21.89
N VAL A 94 4.05 -36.74 -21.75
CA VAL A 94 4.73 -36.05 -22.85
C VAL A 94 5.65 -37.06 -23.56
N SER A 95 5.17 -37.58 -24.69
CA SER A 95 5.92 -38.45 -25.59
C SER A 95 7.03 -37.64 -26.24
N ALA A 96 8.27 -37.89 -25.80
CA ALA A 96 9.48 -37.33 -26.37
C ALA A 96 9.68 -37.86 -27.80
N SER A 97 9.28 -37.07 -28.79
CA SER A 97 9.75 -37.24 -30.17
C SER A 97 11.05 -36.47 -30.38
N PRO A 98 12.12 -37.10 -30.90
CA PRO A 98 13.40 -36.44 -31.12
C PRO A 98 13.32 -35.54 -32.36
N MET A 99 13.64 -34.25 -32.19
CA MET A 99 13.93 -33.38 -33.33
C MET A 99 15.22 -33.86 -33.99
N THR A 100 15.09 -34.48 -35.16
CA THR A 100 16.20 -34.69 -36.08
C THR A 100 16.62 -33.35 -36.67
N ILE A 101 17.81 -32.91 -36.26
CA ILE A 101 18.59 -31.85 -36.90
C ILE A 101 18.84 -32.29 -38.35
N ARG A 102 18.35 -31.50 -39.31
CA ARG A 102 18.73 -31.64 -40.73
C ARG A 102 20.18 -31.13 -40.91
N PRO A 103 21.14 -31.98 -41.29
CA PRO A 103 22.48 -31.56 -41.68
C PRO A 103 22.51 -31.47 -43.21
N ASP A 104 22.08 -30.33 -43.77
CA ASP A 104 22.13 -30.16 -45.23
C ASP A 104 22.21 -28.68 -45.67
N MET A 105 22.80 -27.80 -44.85
CA MET A 105 22.99 -26.38 -45.20
C MET A 105 24.42 -25.87 -45.04
N LEU A 106 25.41 -26.78 -45.05
CA LEU A 106 26.82 -26.40 -45.05
C LEU A 106 27.61 -27.38 -45.93
N ALA A 107 27.72 -27.08 -47.22
CA ALA A 107 28.84 -27.47 -48.07
C ALA A 107 28.82 -26.67 -49.39
N ASP A 108 29.89 -25.88 -49.57
CA ASP A 108 30.62 -25.69 -50.81
C ASP A 108 29.96 -24.96 -52.00
N ASP A 109 30.32 -23.68 -52.14
CA ASP A 109 30.37 -23.03 -53.46
C ASP A 109 31.71 -22.28 -53.59
N GLU A 110 32.79 -23.07 -53.62
CA GLU A 110 34.05 -22.66 -54.22
C GLU A 110 34.08 -23.11 -55.69
N GLY A 111 34.23 -22.15 -56.61
CA GLY A 111 35.03 -22.31 -57.81
C GLY A 111 34.41 -23.10 -58.98
N GLY A 112 33.71 -22.40 -59.87
CA GLY A 112 33.39 -22.92 -61.21
C GLY A 112 33.10 -21.81 -62.22
N GLY A 113 34.10 -21.46 -63.03
CA GLY A 113 34.04 -20.35 -63.97
C GLY A 113 32.96 -20.46 -65.05
N SER A 114 32.44 -19.31 -65.46
CA SER A 114 31.83 -19.12 -66.77
C SER A 114 32.22 -17.74 -67.32
N PRO A 115 32.68 -17.65 -68.58
CA PRO A 115 33.30 -16.46 -69.14
C PRO A 115 32.26 -15.43 -69.64
N LEU A 116 32.58 -14.15 -69.41
CA LEU A 116 32.28 -12.92 -70.17
C LEU A 116 31.09 -12.92 -71.17
N PRO A 117 30.36 -11.79 -71.19
CA PRO A 117 30.25 -11.04 -72.45
C PRO A 117 31.04 -9.74 -72.37
N ARG A 118 31.99 -9.64 -73.29
CA ARG A 118 32.75 -8.44 -73.63
C ARG A 118 31.79 -7.44 -74.28
N GLY A 119 31.27 -6.51 -73.47
CA GLY A 119 30.36 -5.44 -73.92
C GLY A 119 31.05 -4.08 -73.94
N GLY A 120 31.64 -3.74 -75.10
CA GLY A 120 31.80 -2.38 -75.64
C GLY A 120 32.19 -1.24 -74.70
N GLY A 121 33.44 -0.79 -74.82
CA GLY A 121 33.85 0.54 -74.41
C GLY A 121 33.11 1.63 -75.18
N GLY A 122 32.07 2.19 -74.58
CA GLY A 122 31.46 3.45 -75.00
C GLY A 122 32.03 4.60 -74.19
N LYS A 123 32.73 5.53 -74.85
CA LYS A 123 33.20 6.80 -74.27
C LYS A 123 32.01 7.52 -73.57
N PRO A 124 32.16 8.01 -72.33
CA PRO A 124 31.11 8.75 -71.67
C PRO A 124 30.90 10.08 -72.39
N GLY A 125 29.75 10.25 -73.04
CA GLY A 125 29.36 11.51 -73.65
C GLY A 125 29.27 12.63 -72.60
N PRO A 126 29.86 13.82 -72.85
CA PRO A 126 29.72 14.95 -71.96
C PRO A 126 28.28 15.47 -72.08
N GLY A 127 27.57 15.61 -70.96
CA GLY A 127 26.37 16.46 -70.93
C GLY A 127 25.09 15.89 -70.34
N LYS A 128 25.06 14.69 -69.75
CA LYS A 128 23.94 14.32 -68.87
C LYS A 128 24.36 14.48 -67.42
N LYS A 129 24.10 15.67 -66.87
CA LYS A 129 24.06 15.92 -65.42
C LYS A 129 23.14 14.84 -64.83
N LYS A 130 23.72 13.72 -64.36
CA LYS A 130 23.00 12.74 -63.56
C LYS A 130 22.42 13.56 -62.42
N LYS A 131 21.09 13.76 -62.45
CA LYS A 131 20.33 14.33 -61.35
C LYS A 131 20.72 13.43 -60.18
N LYS A 132 21.68 13.89 -59.38
CA LYS A 132 22.05 13.29 -58.11
C LYS A 132 20.73 13.38 -57.39
N LYS A 133 19.94 12.30 -57.39
CA LYS A 133 18.85 12.17 -56.46
C LYS A 133 19.57 12.44 -55.16
N ARG A 134 19.32 13.61 -54.57
CA ARG A 134 19.41 13.76 -53.12
C ARG A 134 18.42 12.70 -52.65
N GLY A 135 18.84 11.43 -52.65
CA GLY A 135 18.49 10.53 -51.58
C GLY A 135 18.89 11.37 -50.40
N VAL A 136 17.87 11.97 -49.80
CA VAL A 136 18.03 12.59 -48.52
C VAL A 136 18.63 11.44 -47.74
N ASP A 137 19.93 11.55 -47.44
CA ASP A 137 20.61 10.71 -46.49
C ASP A 137 19.97 11.06 -45.13
N GLU A 138 18.68 10.75 -45.01
CA GLU A 138 17.95 10.56 -43.78
C GLU A 138 18.63 9.33 -43.18
N GLY A 139 19.81 9.57 -42.60
CA GLY A 139 20.56 8.58 -41.85
C GLY A 139 19.59 7.84 -40.95
N ALA A 140 19.73 6.51 -40.91
CA ALA A 140 18.79 5.56 -40.31
C ALA A 140 17.93 6.22 -39.22
N TRP A 141 16.68 6.55 -39.58
CA TRP A 141 15.75 7.27 -38.73
C TRP A 141 15.77 6.66 -37.32
N GLY A 142 16.14 7.48 -36.34
CA GLY A 142 16.04 7.11 -34.93
C GLY A 142 17.30 6.57 -34.26
N VAL A 143 18.49 6.51 -34.88
CA VAL A 143 19.75 6.25 -34.13
C VAL A 143 19.95 7.21 -32.94
N PRO A 144 19.80 8.55 -33.08
CA PRO A 144 19.93 9.46 -31.95
C PRO A 144 18.83 9.25 -30.89
N ILE A 145 17.60 8.91 -31.32
CA ILE A 145 16.47 8.64 -30.41
C ILE A 145 16.72 7.34 -29.63
N ARG A 146 17.28 6.31 -30.28
CA ARG A 146 17.65 5.03 -29.65
C ARG A 146 18.76 5.24 -28.62
N ASN A 147 19.80 5.99 -28.97
CA ASN A 147 20.90 6.28 -28.04
C ASN A 147 20.41 7.11 -26.84
N ALA A 148 19.49 8.06 -27.06
CA ALA A 148 18.87 8.81 -25.98
C ALA A 148 18.02 7.91 -25.06
N ALA A 149 17.24 6.98 -25.61
CA ALA A 149 16.44 6.03 -24.83
C ALA A 149 17.31 5.08 -23.99
N ILE A 150 18.40 4.56 -24.57
CA ILE A 150 19.37 3.71 -23.86
C ILE A 150 20.05 4.49 -22.73
N GLY A 151 20.48 5.73 -22.99
CA GLY A 151 21.08 6.59 -21.97
C GLY A 151 20.12 6.91 -20.81
N LEU A 152 18.85 7.23 -21.13
CA LEU A 152 17.81 7.48 -20.14
C LEU A 152 17.56 6.25 -19.24
N MET A 153 17.60 5.04 -19.81
CA MET A 153 17.45 3.81 -19.03
C MET A 153 18.63 3.54 -18.09
N GLY A 154 19.85 3.84 -18.53
CA GLY A 154 21.02 3.79 -17.64
C GLY A 154 20.83 4.66 -16.41
N ILE A 155 20.26 5.86 -16.58
CA ILE A 155 19.96 6.80 -15.48
C ILE A 155 18.84 6.27 -14.57
N VAL A 156 17.77 5.72 -15.12
CA VAL A 156 16.66 5.14 -14.32
C VAL A 156 17.16 3.98 -13.46
N LEU A 157 18.02 3.10 -14.00
CA LEU A 157 18.56 1.95 -13.27
C LEU A 157 19.53 2.37 -12.15
N THR A 158 20.36 3.40 -12.37
CA THR A 158 21.25 3.93 -11.32
C THR A 158 20.47 4.61 -10.22
N ILE A 159 19.46 5.43 -10.55
CA ILE A 159 18.58 6.07 -9.56
C ILE A 159 17.78 5.02 -8.79
N GLY A 160 17.24 4.00 -9.47
CA GLY A 160 16.53 2.90 -8.83
C GLY A 160 17.40 2.10 -7.85
N SER A 161 18.66 1.86 -8.21
CA SER A 161 19.63 1.19 -7.34
C SER A 161 20.01 2.04 -6.12
N ALA A 162 20.22 3.34 -6.32
CA ALA A 162 20.46 4.29 -5.23
C ALA A 162 19.25 4.37 -4.28
N MET A 163 18.03 4.39 -4.80
CA MET A 163 16.81 4.36 -3.97
C MET A 163 16.69 3.06 -3.16
N LYS A 164 17.09 1.91 -3.71
CA LYS A 164 17.13 0.65 -2.95
C LYS A 164 18.11 0.74 -1.78
N TYR A 165 19.23 1.43 -1.96
CA TYR A 165 20.20 1.70 -0.89
C TYR A 165 19.65 2.67 0.16
N ILE A 166 19.03 3.78 -0.25
CA ILE A 166 18.39 4.76 0.65
C ILE A 166 17.27 4.13 1.48
N ARG A 167 16.43 3.27 0.88
CA ARG A 167 15.39 2.53 1.61
C ARG A 167 15.98 1.56 2.63
N ARG A 168 17.06 0.86 2.29
CA ARG A 168 17.75 -0.02 3.25
C ARG A 168 18.37 0.76 4.42
N ALA A 169 18.75 2.01 4.20
CA ALA A 169 19.28 2.89 5.23
C ALA A 169 18.19 3.52 6.14
N GLY A 170 16.91 3.18 5.97
CA GLY A 170 15.83 3.72 6.82
C GLY A 170 15.44 5.18 6.55
N LEU A 171 16.03 5.80 5.52
CA LEU A 171 15.75 7.20 5.13
C LEU A 171 14.51 7.35 4.23
N GLY A 172 13.75 6.26 4.06
CA GLY A 172 12.65 6.14 3.09
C GLY A 172 11.43 7.04 3.37
N ASP A 173 11.24 7.47 4.63
CA ASP A 173 10.10 8.28 5.06
C ASP A 173 10.32 9.79 4.86
N SER A 174 11.52 10.19 4.43
CA SER A 174 11.78 11.59 4.10
C SER A 174 11.02 12.00 2.84
N THR A 175 10.55 13.25 2.78
CA THR A 175 9.89 13.86 1.60
C THR A 175 10.71 13.65 0.32
N VAL A 176 12.04 13.56 0.46
CA VAL A 176 13.00 13.23 -0.60
C VAL A 176 12.73 11.86 -1.23
N GLY A 177 12.38 10.84 -0.44
CA GLY A 177 12.03 9.50 -0.92
C GLY A 177 10.78 9.50 -1.81
N VAL A 178 9.78 10.32 -1.49
CA VAL A 178 8.56 10.47 -2.29
C VAL A 178 8.85 11.19 -3.61
N TYR A 179 9.62 12.29 -3.59
CA TYR A 179 10.00 13.00 -4.81
C TYR A 179 10.87 12.17 -5.74
N LEU A 180 11.84 11.43 -5.20
CA LEU A 180 12.67 10.50 -5.97
C LEU A 180 11.84 9.34 -6.54
N GLY A 181 10.89 8.82 -5.76
CA GLY A 181 9.97 7.77 -6.22
C GLY A 181 9.10 8.22 -7.40
N ASN A 182 8.46 9.38 -7.26
CA ASN A 182 7.62 9.96 -8.32
C ASN A 182 8.44 10.37 -9.54
N GLY A 183 9.64 10.93 -9.34
CA GLY A 183 10.57 11.26 -10.42
C GLY A 183 11.00 10.01 -11.22
N ASN A 184 11.33 8.93 -10.52
CA ASN A 184 11.70 7.67 -11.16
C ASN A 184 10.54 7.04 -11.95
N LEU A 185 9.31 7.14 -11.44
CA LEU A 185 8.11 6.70 -12.15
C LEU A 185 7.90 7.52 -13.45
N ALA A 186 7.97 8.85 -13.36
CA ALA A 186 7.81 9.73 -14.52
C ALA A 186 8.87 9.45 -15.60
N MET A 187 10.13 9.26 -15.19
CA MET A 187 11.23 8.91 -16.10
C MET A 187 11.03 7.53 -16.73
N SER A 188 10.53 6.54 -15.97
CA SER A 188 10.23 5.21 -16.50
C SER A 188 9.11 5.23 -17.54
N LEU A 189 8.07 6.04 -17.31
CA LEU A 189 6.97 6.22 -18.28
C LEU A 189 7.44 6.93 -19.55
N LEU A 190 8.29 7.95 -19.41
CA LEU A 190 8.91 8.63 -20.54
C LEU A 190 9.77 7.66 -21.35
N ALA A 191 10.59 6.84 -20.69
CA ALA A 191 11.40 5.80 -21.34
C ALA A 191 10.53 4.82 -22.14
N ALA A 192 9.47 4.29 -21.52
CA ALA A 192 8.55 3.37 -22.16
C ALA A 192 7.85 4.00 -23.38
N THR A 193 7.46 5.28 -23.28
CA THR A 193 6.84 6.01 -24.38
C THR A 193 7.81 6.20 -25.54
N LEU A 194 9.07 6.56 -25.27
CA LEU A 194 10.10 6.68 -26.30
C LEU A 194 10.41 5.34 -26.99
N CYS A 195 10.44 4.23 -26.23
CA CYS A 195 10.55 2.89 -26.79
C CYS A 195 9.37 2.57 -27.73
N ALA A 196 8.13 2.85 -27.30
CA ALA A 196 6.95 2.63 -28.12
C ALA A 196 6.98 3.44 -29.42
N VAL A 197 7.35 4.74 -29.35
CA VAL A 197 7.51 5.60 -30.53
C VAL A 197 8.60 5.07 -31.47
N SER A 198 9.72 4.58 -30.93
CA SER A 198 10.78 3.96 -31.73
C SER A 198 10.31 2.70 -32.45
N ILE A 199 9.52 1.83 -31.78
CA ILE A 199 8.99 0.60 -32.38
C ILE A 199 7.99 0.94 -33.50
N VAL A 200 7.05 1.86 -33.24
CA VAL A 200 6.06 2.30 -34.23
C VAL A 200 6.74 2.96 -35.43
N GLY A 201 7.74 3.80 -35.19
CA GLY A 201 8.54 4.43 -36.26
C GLY A 201 9.25 3.40 -37.14
N ALA A 202 9.81 2.34 -36.55
CA ALA A 202 10.43 1.25 -37.29
C ALA A 202 9.41 0.47 -38.14
N ILE A 203 8.23 0.18 -37.59
CA ILE A 203 7.12 -0.49 -38.31
C ILE A 203 6.63 0.35 -39.49
N VAL A 204 6.41 1.66 -39.29
CA VAL A 204 5.96 2.58 -40.35
C VAL A 204 7.02 2.75 -41.44
N SER A 205 8.30 2.82 -41.06
CA SER A 205 9.40 2.88 -42.03
C SER A 205 9.44 1.62 -42.89
N TYR A 206 9.27 0.45 -42.28
CA TYR A 206 9.22 -0.82 -42.99
C TYR A 206 8.02 -0.94 -43.93
N SER A 207 6.83 -0.52 -43.49
CA SER A 207 5.62 -0.57 -44.33
C SER A 207 5.70 0.36 -45.54
N ARG A 208 6.51 1.43 -45.46
CA ARG A 208 6.82 2.32 -46.60
C ARG A 208 7.90 1.78 -47.54
N GLY A 209 8.33 0.53 -47.37
CA GLY A 209 9.30 -0.14 -48.24
C GLY A 209 10.76 0.16 -47.89
N ASN A 210 11.02 0.90 -46.80
CA ASN A 210 12.38 1.13 -46.33
C ASN A 210 12.89 -0.10 -45.55
N ARG A 211 13.32 -1.12 -46.30
CA ARG A 211 13.88 -2.36 -45.74
C ARG A 211 15.21 -2.14 -45.00
N THR A 212 15.88 -1.00 -45.20
CA THR A 212 17.11 -0.69 -44.47
C THR A 212 16.84 -0.18 -43.05
N ALA A 213 15.59 0.13 -42.69
CA ALA A 213 15.23 0.48 -41.30
C ALA A 213 15.50 -0.65 -40.28
N PHE A 214 15.60 -1.89 -40.76
CA PHE A 214 15.95 -3.07 -39.97
C PHE A 214 17.30 -3.68 -40.34
N ARG A 215 18.00 -3.17 -41.37
CA ARG A 215 19.40 -3.53 -41.61
C ARG A 215 20.27 -2.73 -40.63
N ALA A 216 20.44 -3.27 -39.43
CA ALA A 216 21.63 -2.95 -38.67
C ALA A 216 22.81 -3.57 -39.42
N ASP A 217 23.91 -2.83 -39.61
CA ASP A 217 25.13 -3.32 -40.26
C ASP A 217 25.76 -4.52 -39.53
N ASN A 218 25.24 -4.86 -38.34
CA ASN A 218 25.52 -6.08 -37.61
C ASN A 218 24.22 -6.68 -37.01
N THR A 219 24.07 -8.00 -37.11
CA THR A 219 22.99 -8.77 -36.46
C THR A 219 22.92 -8.52 -34.94
N GLY A 220 24.05 -8.20 -34.31
CA GLY A 220 24.11 -7.83 -32.90
C GLY A 220 23.34 -6.55 -32.53
N GLY A 221 23.28 -5.55 -33.42
CA GLY A 221 22.59 -4.29 -33.15
C GLY A 221 21.07 -4.43 -33.04
N PHE A 222 20.47 -5.33 -33.83
CA PHE A 222 19.04 -5.59 -33.78
C PHE A 222 18.65 -6.39 -32.52
N ALA A 223 19.43 -7.42 -32.17
CA ALA A 223 19.20 -8.20 -30.96
C ALA A 223 19.35 -7.33 -29.70
N ALA A 224 20.40 -6.51 -29.62
CA ALA A 224 20.61 -5.59 -28.51
C ALA A 224 19.48 -4.56 -28.38
N TRP A 225 19.02 -3.99 -29.50
CA TRP A 225 17.89 -3.06 -29.51
C TRP A 225 16.58 -3.73 -29.07
N GLY A 226 16.29 -4.92 -29.58
CA GLY A 226 15.10 -5.70 -29.20
C GLY A 226 15.09 -6.08 -27.72
N LEU A 227 16.22 -6.58 -27.20
CA LEU A 227 16.39 -6.89 -25.77
C LEU A 227 16.25 -5.65 -24.89
N SER A 228 16.84 -4.52 -25.29
CA SER A 228 16.73 -3.27 -24.52
C SER A 228 15.29 -2.76 -24.47
N SER A 229 14.54 -2.88 -25.57
CA SER A 229 13.13 -2.46 -25.63
C SER A 229 12.24 -3.39 -24.80
N LEU A 230 12.47 -4.70 -24.87
CA LEU A 230 11.76 -5.69 -24.07
C LEU A 230 12.05 -5.52 -22.58
N ALA A 231 13.31 -5.36 -22.20
CA ALA A 231 13.71 -5.08 -20.82
C ALA A 231 13.05 -3.79 -20.31
N SER A 232 12.99 -2.76 -21.16
CA SER A 232 12.37 -1.48 -20.81
C SER A 232 10.87 -1.59 -20.58
N MET A 233 10.15 -2.28 -21.46
CA MET A 233 8.73 -2.52 -21.29
C MET A 233 8.45 -3.43 -20.09
N THR A 234 9.30 -4.41 -19.83
CA THR A 234 9.20 -5.29 -18.65
C THR A 234 9.41 -4.50 -17.35
N VAL A 235 10.42 -3.63 -17.27
CA VAL A 235 10.64 -2.77 -16.09
C VAL A 235 9.48 -1.80 -15.89
N ALA A 236 9.02 -1.14 -16.96
CA ALA A 236 7.86 -0.26 -16.89
C ALA A 236 6.58 -1.03 -16.50
N PHE A 237 6.40 -2.25 -17.00
CA PHE A 237 5.31 -3.14 -16.62
C PHE A 237 5.41 -3.55 -15.15
N PHE A 238 6.57 -3.94 -14.64
CA PHE A 238 6.77 -4.24 -13.21
C PHE A 238 6.61 -3.00 -12.32
N PHE A 239 7.00 -1.82 -12.78
CA PHE A 239 6.73 -0.58 -12.05
C PHE A 239 5.25 -0.25 -12.08
N LEU A 240 4.58 -0.30 -13.22
CA LEU A 240 3.15 -0.04 -13.33
C LEU A 240 2.33 -1.09 -12.56
N THR A 241 2.64 -2.37 -12.69
CA THR A 241 1.93 -3.46 -12.00
C THR A 241 2.39 -3.69 -10.57
N GLY A 242 3.57 -3.23 -10.17
CA GLY A 242 4.06 -3.26 -8.80
C GLY A 242 3.68 -2.02 -7.99
N PHE A 243 3.53 -0.87 -8.65
CA PHE A 243 3.15 0.41 -8.05
C PHE A 243 1.63 0.66 -8.14
N LEU A 244 0.97 0.23 -9.23
CA LEU A 244 -0.51 0.12 -9.31
C LEU A 244 -1.02 -1.27 -8.90
N GLY A 245 -0.12 -2.21 -8.55
CA GLY A 245 -0.44 -3.50 -7.92
C GLY A 245 -0.92 -3.40 -6.48
N PHE A 246 -1.41 -2.23 -6.12
CA PHE A 246 -2.25 -2.04 -4.97
C PHE A 246 -3.62 -2.63 -5.30
N SER A 247 -3.95 -3.71 -4.57
CA SER A 247 -5.25 -3.88 -3.92
C SER A 247 -6.30 -4.85 -4.48
N TRP A 248 -6.03 -5.76 -5.42
CA TRP A 248 -7.00 -6.85 -5.66
C TRP A 248 -6.51 -8.20 -5.20
N SER A 249 -5.41 -8.74 -5.75
CA SER A 249 -4.89 -10.03 -5.28
C SER A 249 -4.28 -9.95 -3.87
N ARG A 250 -3.57 -8.86 -3.54
CA ARG A 250 -3.04 -8.64 -2.18
C ARG A 250 -4.12 -8.28 -1.16
N MET A 251 -5.17 -7.54 -1.55
CA MET A 251 -6.31 -7.33 -0.66
C MET A 251 -7.11 -8.62 -0.51
N ALA A 252 -7.31 -9.40 -1.56
CA ALA A 252 -7.97 -10.70 -1.47
C ALA A 252 -7.15 -11.71 -0.66
N ALA A 253 -5.82 -11.69 -0.77
CA ALA A 253 -4.94 -12.50 0.07
C ALA A 253 -4.89 -12.00 1.51
N LEU A 254 -4.93 -10.67 1.74
CA LEU A 254 -5.10 -10.09 3.06
C LEU A 254 -6.46 -10.49 3.62
N ASP A 255 -7.55 -10.30 2.90
CA ASP A 255 -8.92 -10.64 3.29
C ASP A 255 -9.04 -12.15 3.58
N ALA A 256 -8.42 -13.00 2.75
CA ALA A 256 -8.32 -14.44 3.00
C ALA A 256 -7.49 -14.76 4.26
N SER A 257 -6.33 -14.10 4.47
CA SER A 257 -5.52 -14.29 5.68
C SER A 257 -6.23 -13.77 6.94
N LEU A 258 -6.94 -12.65 6.83
CA LEU A 258 -7.76 -12.04 7.88
C LEU A 258 -8.94 -12.96 8.22
N SER A 259 -9.47 -13.69 7.24
CA SER A 259 -10.52 -14.68 7.45
C SER A 259 -10.04 -16.00 8.09
N ALA A 260 -8.78 -16.38 7.88
CA ALA A 260 -8.21 -17.65 8.32
C ALA A 260 -7.49 -17.58 9.68
N THR A 261 -7.14 -16.37 10.15
CA THR A 261 -6.45 -16.19 11.43
C THR A 261 -7.45 -16.36 12.58
N GLU A 262 -7.05 -17.07 13.63
CA GLU A 262 -7.85 -17.25 14.84
C GLU A 262 -8.29 -15.87 15.37
N GLN A 263 -9.61 -15.62 15.31
CA GLN A 263 -10.15 -14.31 15.62
C GLN A 263 -10.15 -14.12 17.13
N ALA A 264 -9.49 -13.07 17.61
CA ALA A 264 -9.67 -12.69 19.01
C ALA A 264 -11.16 -12.35 19.24
N PRO A 265 -11.71 -12.69 20.43
CA PRO A 265 -13.08 -12.35 20.74
C PRO A 265 -13.28 -10.84 20.68
N LEU A 266 -14.44 -10.38 20.18
CA LEU A 266 -14.75 -8.95 20.05
C LEU A 266 -14.46 -8.16 21.35
N ALA A 267 -14.75 -8.76 22.51
CA ALA A 267 -14.49 -8.17 23.82
C ALA A 267 -13.01 -7.78 24.05
N ALA A 268 -12.04 -8.52 23.49
CA ALA A 268 -10.62 -8.17 23.59
C ALA A 268 -10.30 -6.87 22.82
N TYR A 269 -10.91 -6.69 21.65
CA TYR A 269 -10.79 -5.45 20.89
C TYR A 269 -11.55 -4.30 21.56
N GLU A 270 -12.73 -4.54 22.13
CA GLU A 270 -13.47 -3.52 22.87
C GLU A 270 -12.68 -3.01 24.07
N ASP A 271 -12.04 -3.90 24.82
CA ASP A 271 -11.16 -3.55 25.93
C ASP A 271 -9.94 -2.74 25.46
N MET A 272 -9.29 -3.16 24.36
CA MET A 272 -8.16 -2.41 23.80
C MET A 272 -8.57 -1.02 23.31
N VAL A 273 -9.60 -0.91 22.47
CA VAL A 273 -10.06 0.37 21.93
C VAL A 273 -10.58 1.27 23.05
N GLY A 274 -11.30 0.71 24.02
CA GLY A 274 -11.74 1.42 25.22
C GLY A 274 -10.55 2.00 26.01
N SER A 275 -9.52 1.19 26.23
CA SER A 275 -8.28 1.64 26.89
C SER A 275 -7.57 2.74 26.10
N MET A 276 -7.54 2.65 24.76
CA MET A 276 -6.99 3.72 23.91
C MET A 276 -7.78 5.03 24.04
N VAL A 277 -9.12 4.98 24.07
CA VAL A 277 -9.95 6.18 24.28
C VAL A 277 -9.66 6.80 25.65
N GLN A 278 -9.62 5.99 26.72
CA GLN A 278 -9.33 6.46 28.07
C GLN A 278 -7.93 7.06 28.17
N TYR A 279 -6.93 6.42 27.57
CA TYR A 279 -5.56 6.93 27.47
C TYR A 279 -5.53 8.33 26.83
N GLN A 280 -6.19 8.52 25.69
CA GLN A 280 -6.24 9.83 25.02
C GLN A 280 -6.97 10.88 25.87
N GLN A 281 -8.04 10.50 26.56
CA GLN A 281 -8.75 11.41 27.47
C GLN A 281 -7.88 11.83 28.66
N ARG A 282 -7.12 10.90 29.26
CA ARG A 282 -6.18 11.20 30.35
C ARG A 282 -5.04 12.08 29.86
N LEU A 283 -4.46 11.76 28.70
CA LEU A 283 -3.43 12.58 28.07
C LEU A 283 -3.92 14.01 27.82
N ALA A 284 -5.14 14.18 27.33
CA ALA A 284 -5.74 15.51 27.17
C ALA A 284 -5.86 16.25 28.50
N GLY A 285 -6.34 15.58 29.57
CA GLY A 285 -6.46 16.19 30.89
C GLY A 285 -5.10 16.62 31.48
N VAL A 286 -4.06 15.82 31.29
CA VAL A 286 -2.69 16.15 31.71
C VAL A 286 -2.13 17.31 30.89
N MET A 287 -2.37 17.34 29.58
CA MET A 287 -1.97 18.47 28.74
C MET A 287 -2.72 19.75 29.15
N GLU A 288 -4.00 19.66 29.52
CA GLU A 288 -4.77 20.79 30.02
C GLU A 288 -4.26 21.34 31.36
N SER A 289 -3.65 20.50 32.21
CA SER A 289 -3.08 20.94 33.50
C SER A 289 -1.65 21.47 33.39
N LEU A 290 -0.95 21.24 32.27
CA LEU A 290 0.37 21.84 32.01
C LEU A 290 0.28 23.38 32.02
N GLY A 291 1.23 24.01 32.70
CA GLY A 291 1.29 25.46 32.89
C GLY A 291 0.45 25.99 34.05
N THR A 292 -0.22 25.12 34.81
CA THR A 292 -0.88 25.49 36.08
C THR A 292 0.04 25.23 37.28
N ALA A 293 -0.40 25.60 38.50
CA ALA A 293 0.35 25.33 39.74
C ALA A 293 0.65 23.84 39.98
N GLN A 294 -0.03 22.93 39.27
CA GLN A 294 0.17 21.48 39.33
C GLN A 294 1.15 20.96 38.27
N GLY A 295 1.95 21.84 37.65
CA GLY A 295 2.80 21.50 36.50
C GLY A 295 3.77 20.33 36.76
N LEU A 296 4.34 20.21 37.96
CA LEU A 296 5.28 19.13 38.29
C LEU A 296 4.57 17.75 38.28
N ASP A 297 3.36 17.67 38.85
CA ASP A 297 2.57 16.44 38.87
C ASP A 297 2.14 16.05 37.46
N ALA A 298 1.77 17.04 36.63
CA ALA A 298 1.45 16.82 35.23
C ALA A 298 2.64 16.23 34.46
N PHE A 299 3.86 16.72 34.67
CA PHE A 299 5.07 16.17 34.05
C PHE A 299 5.32 14.71 34.44
N MET A 300 5.12 14.36 35.71
CA MET A 300 5.25 12.97 36.17
C MET A 300 4.17 12.08 35.55
N GLU A 301 2.93 12.58 35.44
CA GLU A 301 1.84 11.83 34.81
C GLU A 301 2.06 11.61 33.31
N ILE A 302 2.67 12.57 32.59
CA ILE A 302 3.07 12.37 31.18
C ILE A 302 4.02 11.19 31.03
N ASN A 303 5.01 11.06 31.90
CA ASN A 303 5.96 9.94 31.84
C ASN A 303 5.27 8.58 32.08
N MET A 304 4.32 8.53 33.03
CA MET A 304 3.53 7.32 33.25
C MET A 304 2.64 7.00 32.04
N LEU A 305 1.99 8.00 31.47
CA LEU A 305 1.18 7.86 30.26
C LEU A 305 2.03 7.39 29.08
N GLN A 306 3.27 7.85 28.91
CA GLN A 306 4.15 7.31 27.87
C GLN A 306 4.38 5.81 28.01
N GLY A 307 4.54 5.30 29.23
CA GLY A 307 4.62 3.86 29.51
C GLY A 307 3.33 3.13 29.11
N GLU A 308 2.17 3.67 29.50
CA GLU A 308 0.85 3.14 29.14
C GLU A 308 0.63 3.11 27.62
N GLY A 309 1.01 4.18 26.92
CA GLY A 309 0.94 4.26 25.46
C GLY A 309 1.79 3.20 24.77
N ARG A 310 3.00 2.93 25.26
CA ARG A 310 3.86 1.84 24.73
C ARG A 310 3.25 0.47 24.98
N MET A 311 2.65 0.25 26.15
CA MET A 311 1.96 -1.02 26.46
C MET A 311 0.74 -1.21 25.56
N LEU A 312 -0.07 -0.16 25.33
CA LEU A 312 -1.22 -0.21 24.43
C LEU A 312 -0.78 -0.49 22.98
N GLU A 313 0.31 0.11 22.52
CA GLU A 313 0.88 -0.15 21.20
C GLU A 313 1.44 -1.58 21.07
N ALA A 314 2.13 -2.10 22.09
CA ALA A 314 2.58 -3.48 22.10
C ALA A 314 1.39 -4.45 22.07
N ARG A 315 0.35 -4.17 22.86
CA ARG A 315 -0.89 -4.95 22.90
C ARG A 315 -1.63 -4.92 21.57
N SER A 316 -1.72 -3.76 20.91
CA SER A 316 -2.39 -3.64 19.61
C SER A 316 -1.66 -4.41 18.52
N ARG A 317 -0.31 -4.46 18.57
CA ARG A 317 0.51 -5.25 17.63
C ARG A 317 0.45 -6.75 17.90
N ALA A 318 0.25 -7.16 19.15
CA ALA A 318 0.17 -8.57 19.53
C ALA A 318 -1.21 -9.19 19.20
N MET A 319 -2.25 -8.38 19.07
CA MET A 319 -3.57 -8.89 18.70
C MET A 319 -3.66 -9.17 17.20
N PRO A 320 -4.35 -10.25 16.80
CA PRO A 320 -4.66 -10.45 15.39
C PRO A 320 -5.50 -9.27 14.88
N PRO A 321 -5.42 -8.94 13.59
CA PRO A 321 -6.24 -7.88 13.00
C PRO A 321 -7.75 -8.21 13.10
N PRO A 322 -8.61 -7.27 13.52
CA PRO A 322 -10.05 -7.51 13.62
C PRO A 322 -10.70 -7.70 12.25
N THR A 323 -11.78 -8.48 12.21
CA THR A 323 -12.60 -8.64 11.00
C THR A 323 -13.33 -7.35 10.64
N ARG A 324 -13.74 -7.22 9.37
CA ARG A 324 -14.51 -6.05 8.91
C ARG A 324 -15.78 -5.79 9.73
N GLU A 325 -16.43 -6.85 10.19
CA GLU A 325 -17.65 -6.73 10.99
C GLU A 325 -17.33 -6.30 12.43
N GLN A 326 -16.27 -6.84 13.04
CA GLN A 326 -15.78 -6.34 14.33
C GLN A 326 -15.38 -4.87 14.24
N VAL A 327 -14.68 -4.46 13.17
CA VAL A 327 -14.32 -3.05 12.93
C VAL A 327 -15.56 -2.16 12.88
N ARG A 328 -16.64 -2.58 12.20
CA ARG A 328 -17.90 -1.81 12.18
C ARG A 328 -18.51 -1.66 13.56
N GLN A 329 -18.52 -2.73 14.36
CA GLN A 329 -19.09 -2.72 15.71
C GLN A 329 -18.27 -1.83 16.65
N LEU A 330 -16.95 -1.97 16.62
CA LEU A 330 -16.02 -1.13 17.39
C LEU A 330 -16.14 0.34 16.98
N PHE A 331 -16.23 0.61 15.68
CA PHE A 331 -16.41 1.96 15.16
C PHE A 331 -17.73 2.59 15.59
N ALA A 332 -18.85 1.85 15.48
CA ALA A 332 -20.16 2.33 15.92
C ALA A 332 -20.17 2.68 17.41
N LYS A 333 -19.41 1.93 18.22
CA LYS A 333 -19.33 2.11 19.68
C LYS A 333 -18.35 3.19 20.12
N TYR A 334 -17.15 3.24 19.51
CA TYR A 334 -16.02 4.05 19.99
C TYR A 334 -15.56 5.14 19.02
N GLY A 335 -16.01 5.12 17.77
CA GLY A 335 -15.50 6.01 16.71
C GLY A 335 -15.62 7.49 17.07
N ALA A 336 -16.81 7.92 17.51
CA ALA A 336 -17.05 9.31 17.92
C ALA A 336 -16.21 9.71 19.14
N ALA A 337 -16.23 8.90 20.21
CA ALA A 337 -15.49 9.18 21.44
C ALA A 337 -13.97 9.23 21.21
N TYR A 338 -13.45 8.37 20.33
CA TYR A 338 -12.04 8.36 19.96
C TYR A 338 -11.64 9.63 19.19
N GLY A 339 -12.43 10.02 18.17
CA GLY A 339 -12.19 11.25 17.42
C GLY A 339 -12.26 12.51 18.30
N GLU A 340 -13.22 12.57 19.22
CA GLU A 340 -13.34 13.65 20.20
C GLU A 340 -12.12 13.71 21.12
N ALA A 341 -11.68 12.57 21.65
CA ALA A 341 -10.50 12.50 22.51
C ALA A 341 -9.23 12.98 21.80
N LEU A 342 -8.99 12.55 20.54
CA LEU A 342 -7.87 13.03 19.74
C LEU A 342 -7.91 14.53 19.51
N GLY A 343 -9.07 15.07 19.14
CA GLY A 343 -9.23 16.50 18.95
C GLY A 343 -9.02 17.29 20.25
N ARG A 344 -9.40 16.71 21.39
CA ARG A 344 -9.14 17.30 22.71
C ARG A 344 -7.65 17.31 23.02
N VAL A 345 -6.91 16.22 22.80
CA VAL A 345 -5.45 16.16 22.98
C VAL A 345 -4.77 17.22 22.12
N ALA A 346 -5.07 17.28 20.82
CA ALA A 346 -4.41 18.22 19.91
C ALA A 346 -4.69 19.70 20.26
N ARG A 347 -5.88 20.03 20.78
CA ARG A 347 -6.17 21.37 21.33
C ARG A 347 -5.40 21.61 22.63
N ALA A 348 -5.49 20.69 23.58
CA ALA A 348 -4.83 20.77 24.87
C ALA A 348 -3.30 20.93 24.74
N SER A 349 -2.66 20.17 23.85
CA SER A 349 -1.22 20.27 23.58
C SER A 349 -0.83 21.64 23.01
N ARG A 350 -1.61 22.19 22.07
CA ARG A 350 -1.38 23.55 21.55
C ARG A 350 -1.52 24.61 22.63
N ASP A 351 -2.56 24.52 23.45
CA ASP A 351 -2.77 25.44 24.57
C ASP A 351 -1.65 25.35 25.59
N ALA A 352 -1.21 24.13 25.94
CA ALA A 352 -0.12 23.88 26.86
C ALA A 352 1.20 24.48 26.37
N LEU A 353 1.52 24.32 25.08
CA LEU A 353 2.70 24.96 24.47
C LEU A 353 2.65 26.49 24.59
N GLY A 354 1.47 27.10 24.45
CA GLY A 354 1.27 28.54 24.62
C GLY A 354 1.40 29.04 26.06
N ARG A 355 1.19 28.18 27.06
CA ARG A 355 1.29 28.52 28.49
C ARG A 355 2.68 28.30 29.07
N LEU A 356 3.49 27.44 28.47
CA LEU A 356 4.82 27.13 28.98
C LEU A 356 5.74 28.35 28.83
N PRO A 357 6.33 28.87 29.93
CA PRO A 357 7.25 30.00 29.87
C PRO A 357 8.64 29.63 29.32
N ALA A 358 8.81 28.41 28.82
CA ALA A 358 10.08 27.93 28.28
C ALA A 358 10.35 28.53 26.90
N ASP A 359 11.60 28.90 26.64
CA ASP A 359 12.05 29.24 25.28
C ASP A 359 11.69 28.07 24.34
N PRO A 360 10.96 28.30 23.24
CA PRO A 360 10.62 27.28 22.25
C PRO A 360 11.84 26.51 21.71
N ASN A 361 13.03 27.10 21.77
CA ASN A 361 14.28 26.49 21.33
C ASN A 361 15.04 25.72 22.42
N SER A 362 14.63 25.87 23.69
CA SER A 362 15.16 25.06 24.79
C SER A 362 14.81 23.57 24.58
N PRO A 363 15.59 22.62 25.14
CA PRO A 363 15.24 21.20 25.08
C PRO A 363 13.79 20.87 25.47
N PRO A 364 13.22 21.38 26.59
CA PRO A 364 11.82 21.12 26.93
C PRO A 364 10.84 21.79 25.97
N GLY A 365 11.14 23.00 25.48
CA GLY A 365 10.33 23.68 24.46
C GLY A 365 10.25 22.90 23.14
N LYS A 366 11.38 22.34 22.69
CA LYS A 366 11.45 21.47 21.51
C LYS A 366 10.67 20.18 21.70
N SER A 367 10.85 19.50 22.83
CA SER A 367 10.11 18.27 23.13
C SER A 367 8.60 18.51 23.19
N MET A 368 8.16 19.62 23.78
CA MET A 368 6.75 19.98 23.80
C MET A 368 6.24 20.29 22.40
N LYS A 369 6.99 21.06 21.61
CA LYS A 369 6.63 21.36 20.22
C LYS A 369 6.49 20.08 19.40
N GLU A 370 7.41 19.13 19.51
CA GLU A 370 7.33 17.83 18.84
C GLU A 370 6.10 17.04 19.28
N ALA A 371 5.73 17.09 20.56
CA ALA A 371 4.50 16.47 21.05
C ALA A 371 3.25 17.13 20.46
N VAL A 372 3.22 18.47 20.36
CA VAL A 372 2.12 19.22 19.71
C VAL A 372 2.01 18.87 18.23
N ASP A 373 3.14 18.88 17.52
CA ASP A 373 3.21 18.57 16.09
C ASP A 373 2.72 17.14 15.84
N THR A 374 3.14 16.18 16.66
CA THR A 374 2.71 14.78 16.59
C THR A 374 1.21 14.64 16.86
N ALA A 375 0.69 15.29 17.91
CA ALA A 375 -0.74 15.24 18.25
C ALA A 375 -1.61 15.86 17.14
N THR A 376 -1.15 16.99 16.58
CA THR A 376 -1.84 17.69 15.49
C THR A 376 -1.82 16.87 14.20
N GLN A 377 -0.66 16.31 13.85
CA GLN A 377 -0.53 15.44 12.68
C GLN A 377 -1.42 14.19 12.81
N TYR A 378 -1.52 13.61 14.00
CA TYR A 378 -2.37 12.44 14.24
C TYR A 378 -3.86 12.80 14.14
N GLU A 379 -4.29 13.95 14.70
CA GLU A 379 -5.65 14.47 14.52
C GLU A 379 -5.97 14.72 13.04
N GLU A 380 -5.07 15.38 12.31
CA GLU A 380 -5.26 15.70 10.89
C GLU A 380 -5.32 14.42 10.04
N SER A 381 -4.43 13.47 10.29
CA SER A 381 -4.44 12.16 9.61
C SER A 381 -5.73 11.41 9.89
N TYR A 382 -6.23 11.45 11.14
CA TYR A 382 -7.51 10.87 11.51
C TYR A 382 -8.66 11.54 10.77
N ARG A 383 -8.74 12.88 10.76
CA ARG A 383 -9.80 13.64 10.05
C ARG A 383 -9.73 13.47 8.54
N GLN A 384 -8.53 13.34 7.97
CA GLN A 384 -8.36 13.11 6.53
C GLN A 384 -8.80 11.70 6.14
N ALA A 385 -8.47 10.70 6.95
CA ALA A 385 -8.94 9.34 6.76
C ALA A 385 -10.44 9.20 7.06
N TYR A 386 -10.99 10.08 7.89
CA TYR A 386 -12.35 10.04 8.38
C TYR A 386 -12.95 11.45 8.50
N PRO A 387 -13.46 12.03 7.40
CA PRO A 387 -14.12 13.32 7.42
C PRO A 387 -15.41 13.25 8.25
N GLU A 388 -15.78 14.37 8.90
CA GLU A 388 -16.99 14.46 9.73
C GLU A 388 -18.23 13.96 8.98
N GLY A 389 -18.97 13.05 9.62
CA GLY A 389 -20.17 12.42 9.04
C GLY A 389 -19.89 11.20 8.15
N SER A 390 -18.63 10.77 7.99
CA SER A 390 -18.32 9.50 7.35
C SER A 390 -18.94 8.33 8.12
N THR A 391 -19.52 7.36 7.42
CA THR A 391 -19.97 6.09 8.01
C THR A 391 -19.03 4.94 7.67
N ASP A 392 -17.88 5.26 7.06
CA ASP A 392 -16.93 4.27 6.58
C ASP A 392 -15.99 3.80 7.69
N SER A 393 -16.25 2.58 8.16
CA SER A 393 -15.45 1.91 9.18
C SER A 393 -14.06 1.51 8.68
N THR A 394 -13.82 1.47 7.36
CA THR A 394 -12.53 1.05 6.79
C THR A 394 -11.44 2.09 7.00
N GLY A 395 -11.74 3.39 6.90
CA GLY A 395 -10.78 4.45 7.22
C GLY A 395 -10.37 4.44 8.70
N TRP A 396 -11.35 4.21 9.59
CA TRP A 396 -11.13 4.14 11.04
C TRP A 396 -10.23 2.97 11.45
N TYR A 397 -10.35 1.83 10.78
CA TYR A 397 -9.46 0.69 11.01
C TYR A 397 -7.98 1.06 10.86
N PHE A 398 -7.64 1.77 9.79
CA PHE A 398 -6.25 2.14 9.54
C PHE A 398 -5.73 3.12 10.60
N ALA A 399 -6.57 4.06 11.04
CA ALA A 399 -6.20 5.00 12.08
C ALA A 399 -5.91 4.33 13.44
N VAL A 400 -6.70 3.32 13.81
CA VAL A 400 -6.62 2.69 15.14
C VAL A 400 -5.66 1.49 15.16
N PHE A 401 -5.71 0.62 14.15
CA PHE A 401 -5.02 -0.66 14.16
C PHE A 401 -3.77 -0.67 13.28
N SER A 402 -3.56 0.34 12.44
CA SER A 402 -2.53 0.31 11.42
C SER A 402 -1.67 1.56 11.40
N LYS A 403 -0.83 1.70 12.43
CA LYS A 403 0.32 2.64 12.36
C LYS A 403 1.21 2.37 11.13
N ASP A 404 1.20 1.15 10.60
CA ASP A 404 2.01 0.75 9.44
C ASP A 404 1.28 0.87 8.08
N ALA A 405 -0.05 1.02 8.00
CA ALA A 405 -0.70 1.20 6.69
C ALA A 405 -0.39 2.56 6.04
N GLY A 406 -0.01 3.56 6.84
CA GLY A 406 0.54 4.82 6.34
C GLY A 406 2.02 4.76 5.96
N ARG A 407 2.76 3.76 6.47
CA ARG A 407 4.16 3.48 6.11
C ARG A 407 4.17 2.36 5.08
N GLY A 408 4.04 2.73 3.81
CA GLY A 408 3.92 1.76 2.70
C GLY A 408 4.77 0.51 2.91
N PHE A 409 4.10 -0.65 2.99
CA PHE A 409 4.66 -1.97 3.31
C PHE A 409 5.97 -2.27 2.55
N GLY A 410 7.10 -1.90 3.15
CA GLY A 410 8.40 -2.49 2.88
C GLY A 410 8.38 -3.93 3.38
N ALA A 411 8.96 -4.85 2.61
CA ALA A 411 8.99 -6.27 2.90
C ALA A 411 9.33 -6.55 4.38
N ALA A 412 8.51 -7.38 5.03
CA ALA A 412 8.89 -8.00 6.28
C ALA A 412 10.27 -8.68 6.09
N PRO A 413 11.24 -8.50 6.99
CA PRO A 413 12.39 -9.39 7.02
C PRO A 413 11.87 -10.82 7.17
N GLY A 414 12.36 -11.72 6.33
CA GLY A 414 11.80 -13.05 6.13
C GLY A 414 11.45 -13.75 7.43
N ALA A 415 10.29 -14.39 7.44
CA ALA A 415 9.96 -15.39 8.45
C ALA A 415 11.12 -16.38 8.54
N GLY A 416 11.88 -16.29 9.63
CA GLY A 416 12.78 -17.36 10.02
C GLY A 416 11.97 -18.66 10.21
N PRO A 417 12.64 -19.82 10.16
CA PRO A 417 11.99 -21.09 10.42
C PRO A 417 11.23 -21.03 11.76
N ALA A 418 10.07 -21.68 11.81
CA ALA A 418 9.24 -21.77 13.00
C ALA A 418 10.10 -22.12 14.23
N PRO A 419 9.88 -21.50 15.40
CA PRO A 419 10.58 -21.89 16.61
C PRO A 419 10.36 -23.39 16.83
N GLY A 420 11.47 -24.12 16.90
CA GLY A 420 11.46 -25.51 17.34
C GLY A 420 10.83 -25.62 18.75
N PRO A 421 10.42 -26.83 19.16
CA PRO A 421 9.79 -27.05 20.46
C PRO A 421 10.63 -26.40 21.56
N SER A 422 9.97 -25.62 22.41
CA SER A 422 10.58 -24.94 23.56
C SER A 422 11.44 -25.93 24.34
N PRO A 423 12.70 -25.57 24.70
CA PRO A 423 13.50 -26.40 25.57
C PRO A 423 12.74 -26.61 26.88
N THR A 424 12.70 -27.86 27.32
CA THR A 424 12.17 -28.27 28.63
C THR A 424 12.77 -27.37 29.71
N PRO A 425 11.96 -26.81 30.63
CA PRO A 425 12.50 -25.98 31.70
C PRO A 425 13.55 -26.77 32.47
N PRO A 426 14.70 -26.16 32.82
CA PRO A 426 15.70 -26.83 33.64
C PRO A 426 15.07 -27.23 34.97
N SER A 427 15.39 -28.45 35.41
CA SER A 427 15.03 -28.97 36.72
C SER A 427 15.41 -27.96 37.81
N SER A 428 14.55 -27.77 38.81
CA SER A 428 14.70 -26.83 39.93
C SER A 428 15.91 -27.12 40.86
N SER A 429 16.80 -28.02 40.45
CA SER A 429 18.01 -28.42 41.16
C SER A 429 19.26 -27.59 40.81
N ASP A 430 19.24 -26.79 39.74
CA ASP A 430 20.40 -26.02 39.27
C ASP A 430 20.29 -24.49 39.48
N ALA A 431 19.34 -24.03 40.28
CA ALA A 431 19.23 -22.61 40.60
C ALA A 431 20.41 -22.18 41.49
N PRO A 432 21.21 -21.15 41.10
CA PRO A 432 22.26 -20.63 41.96
C PRO A 432 21.65 -20.14 43.29
N PRO A 433 22.35 -20.32 44.42
CA PRO A 433 21.86 -19.91 45.72
C PRO A 433 21.52 -18.42 45.71
N ALA A 434 20.38 -18.06 46.27
CA ALA A 434 19.97 -16.66 46.39
C ALA A 434 21.07 -15.85 47.11
N PRO A 435 21.42 -14.65 46.62
CA PRO A 435 22.43 -13.82 47.26
C PRO A 435 22.01 -13.49 48.69
N ALA A 436 23.00 -13.39 49.60
CA ALA A 436 22.75 -13.02 50.98
C ALA A 436 22.05 -11.65 51.06
N PRO A 437 21.12 -11.44 52.02
CA PRO A 437 20.44 -10.16 52.17
C PRO A 437 21.46 -9.03 52.35
N GLY A 438 21.46 -8.08 51.42
CA GLY A 438 22.42 -6.96 51.37
C GLY A 438 23.51 -7.08 50.30
N GLN A 439 23.61 -8.20 49.57
CA GLN A 439 24.46 -8.30 48.38
C GLN A 439 23.67 -7.96 47.13
N LEU A 440 24.18 -7.00 46.35
CA LEU A 440 23.68 -6.70 45.02
C LEU A 440 23.92 -7.93 44.12
N PRO A 441 22.99 -8.26 43.21
CA PRO A 441 23.21 -9.28 42.19
C PRO A 441 24.54 -9.09 41.44
N PRO A 442 25.25 -10.17 41.07
CA PRO A 442 26.60 -10.10 40.51
C PRO A 442 26.68 -9.29 39.20
N ASP A 443 25.61 -9.28 38.42
CA ASP A 443 25.41 -8.44 37.24
C ASP A 443 25.36 -6.94 37.61
N MET A 444 24.64 -6.58 38.67
CA MET A 444 24.61 -5.20 39.17
C MET A 444 25.93 -4.76 39.82
N GLN A 445 26.68 -5.68 40.44
CA GLN A 445 28.04 -5.39 40.91
C GLN A 445 28.99 -5.05 39.76
N GLN A 446 28.94 -5.82 38.66
CA GLN A 446 29.74 -5.53 37.47
C GLN A 446 29.38 -4.18 36.84
N GLU A 447 28.10 -3.81 36.83
CA GLU A 447 27.65 -2.53 36.28
C GLU A 447 28.09 -1.34 37.15
N LEU A 448 28.07 -1.50 38.48
CA LEU A 448 28.58 -0.49 39.42
C LEU A 448 30.10 -0.30 39.29
N GLU A 449 30.87 -1.38 39.14
CA GLU A 449 32.31 -1.32 38.89
C GLU A 449 32.64 -0.66 37.55
N ARG A 450 31.83 -0.91 36.51
CA ARG A 450 31.98 -0.26 35.21
C ARG A 450 31.75 1.26 35.33
N PHE A 451 30.69 1.67 36.00
CA PHE A 451 30.40 3.08 36.26
C PHE A 451 31.52 3.76 37.04
N GLN A 452 32.07 3.10 38.06
CA GLN A 452 33.18 3.64 38.83
C GLN A 452 34.45 3.81 37.98
N ARG A 453 34.77 2.85 37.10
CA ARG A 453 35.90 2.99 36.15
C ARG A 453 35.69 4.13 35.15
N GLU A 454 34.49 4.26 34.61
CA GLU A 454 34.17 5.33 33.65
C GLU A 454 34.20 6.72 34.33
N SER A 455 33.87 6.80 35.62
CA SER A 455 33.93 8.06 36.40
C SER A 455 35.33 8.51 36.84
N GLN A 456 36.30 7.59 36.91
CA GLN A 456 37.67 7.86 37.39
C GLN A 456 38.66 8.18 36.27
N ASN A 457 38.21 8.24 35.02
CA ASN A 457 39.06 8.59 33.88
C ASN A 457 38.72 10.03 33.43
N PRO A 458 39.48 11.05 33.85
CA PRO A 458 39.19 12.46 33.57
C PRO A 458 39.38 12.84 32.10
#